data_AF-A0A9D8NV51-F1
#
_entry.id   AF-A0A9D8NV51-F1
#
_cell.length_a   1.000
_cell.length_b   1.000
_cell.length_c   1.000
_cell.angle_alpha   90.00
_cell.angle_beta   90.00
_cell.angle_gamma   90.00
#
_symmetry.space_group_name_H-M   'P 1'
#
loop_
_entity.id
_entity.type
_entity.pdbx_description
1 polymer ?
#
loop_
_entity_poly.entity_id
_entity_poly.type
_entity_poly.pdbx_seq_one_letter_code
_entity_poly.pdbx_strand_id
1 'polypeptide(L)' 'MLAHNVSPIRTAGLQELQSLFSSLDRPYGLQAISSFNVSYKQLYPTLSPLEKHRAEELVDALIAGLEDRALADKIYGVF' A
#
# COMPACT_ATOMS: atom_id res chain seq x y z
N MET A 1 20.09 -31.36 -7.75
CA MET A 1 19.35 -30.43 -8.62
C MET A 1 18.69 -29.40 -7.72
N LEU A 2 19.19 -28.16 -7.71
CA LEU A 2 18.60 -27.08 -6.91
C LEU A 2 17.41 -26.53 -7.68
N ALA A 3 16.22 -27.06 -7.39
CA ALA A 3 14.98 -26.38 -7.75
C ALA A 3 14.94 -25.12 -6.88
N HIS A 4 15.37 -23.99 -7.45
CA HIS A 4 15.03 -22.68 -6.92
C HIS A 4 13.51 -22.60 -6.98
N ASN A 5 12.86 -22.83 -5.83
CA ASN A 5 11.46 -22.48 -5.63
C ASN A 5 11.38 -20.96 -5.74
N VAL A 6 11.22 -20.47 -6.96
CA VAL A 6 10.75 -19.12 -7.23
C VAL A 6 9.28 -19.13 -6.84
N SER A 7 9.00 -19.12 -5.54
CA SER A 7 7.65 -18.88 -5.04
C SER A 7 7.20 -17.56 -5.64
N PRO A 8 5.99 -17.46 -6.23
CA PRO A 8 5.50 -16.19 -6.71
C PRO A 8 5.50 -15.23 -5.52
N ILE A 9 6.34 -14.19 -5.59
CA ILE A 9 6.57 -13.20 -4.52
C ILE A 9 5.39 -12.21 -4.52
N ARG A 10 4.18 -12.74 -4.39
CA ARG A 10 2.96 -11.99 -4.12
C ARG A 10 2.18 -12.79 -3.11
N THR A 11 2.45 -12.53 -1.83
CA THR A 11 1.56 -12.91 -0.74
C THR A 11 0.19 -12.30 -0.99
N ALA A 12 -0.85 -12.95 -0.48
CA ALA A 12 -2.22 -12.45 -0.56
C ALA A 12 -2.34 -11.00 -0.03
N GLY A 13 -1.51 -10.62 0.95
CA GLY A 13 -1.50 -9.28 1.54
C GLY A 13 -1.12 -8.16 0.57
N LEU A 14 -0.09 -8.33 -0.27
CA LEU A 14 0.24 -7.28 -1.25
C LEU A 14 -0.84 -7.16 -2.33
N GLN A 15 -1.44 -8.28 -2.76
CA GLN A 15 -2.53 -8.25 -3.74
C GLN A 15 -3.78 -7.58 -3.18
N GLU A 16 -4.10 -7.81 -1.90
CA GLU A 16 -5.19 -7.14 -1.20
C GLU A 16 -4.98 -5.63 -1.15
N LEU A 17 -3.76 -5.18 -0.77
CA LEU A 17 -3.39 -3.76 -0.78
C LEU A 17 -3.50 -3.12 -2.17
N GLN A 18 -3.01 -3.80 -3.21
CA GLN A 18 -3.10 -3.31 -4.59
C GLN A 18 -4.54 -3.22 -5.08
N SER A 19 -5.37 -4.20 -4.71
CA SER A 19 -6.79 -4.24 -5.07
C SER A 19 -7.55 -3.11 -4.38
N LEU A 20 -7.29 -2.89 -3.08
CA LEU A 20 -7.84 -1.76 -2.34
C LEU A 20 -7.43 -0.44 -2.98
N PHE A 21 -6.13 -0.23 -3.22
CA PHE A 21 -5.63 1.00 -3.83
C PHE A 21 -6.27 1.28 -5.20
N SER A 22 -6.43 0.24 -6.02
CA SER A 22 -7.05 0.35 -7.35
C SER A 22 -8.56 0.66 -7.29
N SER A 23 -9.22 0.40 -6.16
CA SER A 23 -10.63 0.70 -5.94
C SER A 23 -10.88 2.13 -5.44
N LEU A 24 -9.83 2.87 -5.07
CA LEU A 24 -9.96 4.23 -4.58
C LEU A 24 -10.14 5.20 -5.76
N ASP A 25 -11.17 6.02 -5.69
CA ASP A 25 -11.38 7.10 -6.65
C ASP A 25 -10.49 8.31 -6.32
N ARG A 26 -9.93 8.92 -7.36
CA ARG A 26 -9.15 10.15 -7.26
C ARG A 26 -10.05 11.39 -7.44
N PRO A 27 -9.70 12.53 -6.81
CA PRO A 27 -8.57 12.71 -5.90
C PRO A 27 -8.82 12.07 -4.52
N TYR A 28 -7.74 11.65 -3.85
CA TYR A 28 -7.83 10.91 -2.59
C TYR A 28 -8.08 11.86 -1.42
N GLY A 29 -9.27 11.77 -0.86
CA GLY A 29 -9.64 12.46 0.39
C GLY A 29 -9.43 11.63 1.65
N LEU A 30 -9.84 12.20 2.78
CA LEU A 30 -9.64 11.60 4.11
C LEU A 30 -10.21 10.18 4.23
N GLN A 31 -11.35 9.90 3.59
CA GLN A 31 -11.96 8.57 3.61
C GLN A 31 -11.09 7.53 2.89
N ALA A 32 -10.55 7.87 1.71
CA ALA A 32 -9.66 6.99 0.95
C ALA A 32 -8.37 6.69 1.74
N ILE A 33 -7.80 7.72 2.38
CA ILE A 33 -6.61 7.59 3.24
C ILE A 33 -6.90 6.70 4.44
N SER A 34 -8.04 6.89 5.11
CA SER A 34 -8.43 6.10 6.26
C SER A 34 -8.59 4.62 5.90
N SER A 35 -9.30 4.32 4.80
CA SER A 35 -9.45 2.96 4.29
C SER A 35 -8.12 2.32 3.94
N PHE A 36 -7.26 3.03 3.20
CA PHE A 36 -5.92 2.54 2.85
C PHE A 36 -5.07 2.27 4.10
N ASN A 37 -5.04 3.19 5.06
CA ASN A 37 -4.26 3.08 6.29
C ASN A 37 -4.63 1.85 7.13
N VAL A 38 -5.91 1.50 7.21
CA VAL A 38 -6.35 0.33 7.98
C VAL A 38 -5.72 -0.93 7.42
N SER A 39 -5.89 -1.19 6.12
CA SER A 39 -5.33 -2.37 5.46
C SER A 39 -3.80 -2.33 5.42
N TYR A 40 -3.21 -1.16 5.16
CA TYR A 40 -1.75 -1.01 5.13
C TYR A 40 -1.11 -1.32 6.48
N LYS A 41 -1.64 -0.78 7.60
CA LYS A 41 -1.14 -1.09 8.95
C LYS A 41 -1.25 -2.57 9.29
N GLN A 42 -2.33 -3.21 8.89
CA GLN A 42 -2.56 -4.63 9.17
C GLN A 42 -1.63 -5.54 8.36
N LEU A 43 -1.43 -5.24 7.08
CA LEU A 43 -0.74 -6.12 6.14
C LEU A 43 0.77 -5.88 6.13
N TYR A 44 1.23 -4.63 6.25
CA TYR A 44 2.65 -4.24 6.14
C TYR A 44 3.61 -5.09 7.00
N PRO A 45 3.31 -5.44 8.27
CA PRO A 45 4.19 -6.28 9.08
C PRO A 45 4.40 -7.70 8.52
N THR A 46 3.44 -8.20 7.76
CA THR A 46 3.45 -9.57 7.20
C THR A 46 4.12 -9.68 5.83
N LEU A 47 4.39 -8.54 5.20
CA LEU A 47 5.02 -8.46 3.88
C LEU A 47 6.52 -8.78 3.95
N SER A 48 7.03 -9.46 2.91
CA SER A 48 8.47 -9.60 2.68
C SER A 48 9.13 -8.25 2.34
N PRO A 49 10.46 -8.11 2.42
CA PRO A 49 11.14 -6.85 2.11
C PRO A 49 10.82 -6.30 0.71
N LEU A 50 10.73 -7.17 -0.30
CA LEU A 50 10.38 -6.74 -1.65
C LEU A 50 8.93 -6.22 -1.72
N GLU A 51 8.01 -6.86 -1.00
CA GLU A 51 6.61 -6.46 -0.98
C GLU A 51 6.38 -5.18 -0.17
N LYS A 52 7.15 -4.96 0.91
CA LYS A 52 7.15 -3.68 1.64
C LYS A 52 7.54 -2.53 0.73
N HIS A 53 8.59 -2.70 -0.07
CA HIS A 53 8.99 -1.70 -1.05
C HIS A 53 7.86 -1.40 -2.06
N ARG A 54 7.16 -2.43 -2.55
CA ARG A 54 5.98 -2.24 -3.42
C ARG A 54 4.81 -1.57 -2.69
N ALA A 55 4.61 -1.85 -1.42
CA ALA A 55 3.57 -1.20 -0.62
C ALA A 55 3.90 0.28 -0.36
N GLU A 56 5.18 0.61 -0.18
CA GLU A 56 5.67 2.00 -0.07
C GLU A 56 5.47 2.76 -1.39
N GLU A 57 5.68 2.14 -2.55
CA GLU A 57 5.35 2.76 -3.85
C GLU A 57 3.85 3.11 -3.96
N LEU A 58 2.95 2.33 -3.33
CA LEU A 58 1.52 2.67 -3.26
C LEU A 58 1.26 3.87 -2.35
N VAL A 59 2.03 4.02 -1.27
CA VAL A 59 1.97 5.21 -0.40
C VAL A 59 2.40 6.45 -1.18
N ASP A 60 3.50 6.38 -1.94
CA ASP A 60 3.95 7.48 -2.80
C ASP A 60 2.89 7.85 -3.85
N ALA A 61 2.25 6.85 -4.46
CA ALA A 61 1.17 7.06 -5.41
C ALA A 61 -0.09 7.65 -4.75
N LEU A 62 -0.40 7.27 -3.50
CA LEU A 62 -1.48 7.86 -2.70
C LEU A 62 -1.20 9.35 -2.44
N ILE A 63 0.02 9.69 -2.00
CA ILE A 63 0.45 11.08 -1.76
C ILE A 63 0.31 11.93 -3.03
N ALA A 64 0.75 11.39 -4.17
CA ALA A 64 0.67 12.09 -5.46
C ALA A 64 -0.77 12.33 -5.94
N GLY A 65 -1.74 11.54 -5.48
CA GLY A 65 -3.16 11.63 -5.86
C GLY A 65 -4.05 12.34 -4.85
N LEU A 66 -3.52 12.91 -3.77
CA LEU A 66 -4.29 13.58 -2.72
C LEU A 66 -5.11 14.77 -3.26
N GLU A 67 -6.32 14.95 -2.72
CA GLU A 67 -7.13 16.15 -2.99
C GLU A 67 -6.52 17.42 -2.39
N ASP A 68 -5.84 17.28 -1.24
CA ASP A 68 -5.13 18.34 -0.56
C ASP A 68 -3.81 17.78 -0.01
N ARG A 69 -2.71 18.48 -0.27
CA ARG A 69 -1.38 18.12 0.24
C ARG A 69 -1.32 18.12 1.76
N ALA A 70 -2.17 18.88 2.44
CA ALA A 70 -2.28 18.86 3.90
C ALA A 70 -2.69 17.49 4.44
N LEU A 71 -3.33 16.64 3.63
CA LEU A 71 -3.72 15.29 4.04
C LEU A 71 -2.57 14.28 4.06
N ALA A 72 -1.39 14.64 3.55
CA ALA A 72 -0.22 13.75 3.55
C ALA A 72 0.17 13.31 4.97
N ASP A 73 -0.01 14.21 5.96
CA ASP A 73 0.26 13.93 7.38
C ASP A 73 -0.72 12.90 8.00
N LYS A 74 -1.80 12.55 7.30
CA LYS A 74 -2.78 11.54 7.72
C LYS A 74 -2.41 10.15 7.24
N ILE A 75 -1.45 10.01 6.34
CA ILE A 75 -1.03 8.70 5.82
C ILE A 75 -0.08 8.04 6.82
N TYR A 76 -0.34 6.77 7.14
CA TYR A 76 0.49 6.06 8.10
C TYR A 76 1.90 5.81 7.56
N GLY A 77 2.90 6.10 8.38
CA GLY A 77 4.31 5.94 8.01
C GLY A 77 4.90 7.16 7.30
N VAL A 78 4.12 8.23 7.11
CA VAL A 78 4.57 9.52 6.57
C VAL A 78 4.69 10.50 7.75
N PHE A 79 5.87 11.12 7.90
CA PHE A 79 6.20 12.07 8.97
C PHE A 79 7.13 13.18 8.48
#